data_AF-A0A6B1BV87-F1
#
_entry.id   AF-A0A6B1BV87-F1
#
_cell.length_a   1.000
_cell.length_b   1.000
_cell.length_c   1.000
_cell.angle_alpha   90.00
_cell.angle_beta   90.00
_cell.angle_gamma   90.00
#
_symmetry.space_group_name_H-M   'P 1'
#
loop_
_entity.id
_entity.type
_entity.pdbx_description
1 polymer ?
#
loop_
_entity_poly.entity_id
_entity_poly.type
_entity_poly.pdbx_seq_one_letter_code
_entity_poly.pdbx_strand_id
1 'polypeptide(L)'
;MTRDEPCLGVPNQCDLSRQLIAQALDGQPSVEDVSRARIELANCLPCVQILDVEVQFKLAMSQACRESAPASLQIRITETLQRVVLDDLDIQDF
;
A
#
# COMPACT_ATOMS: atom_id res chain seq x y z
N MET A 1 -17.84 16.18 19.29
CA MET A 1 -17.00 15.16 18.64
C MET A 1 -15.61 15.28 19.23
N THR A 2 -15.39 14.61 20.36
CA THR A 2 -14.13 14.62 21.12
C THR A 2 -13.14 13.69 20.43
N ARG A 3 -12.29 14.24 19.56
CA ARG A 3 -11.00 13.65 19.17
C ARG A 3 -10.05 13.86 20.36
N ASP A 4 -9.11 12.95 20.56
CA ASP A 4 -8.12 12.90 21.66
C ASP A 4 -8.54 12.07 22.88
N GLU A 5 -8.85 10.78 22.68
CA GLU A 5 -8.47 9.82 23.71
C GLU A 5 -6.98 9.51 23.49
N PRO A 6 -6.08 9.90 24.42
CA PRO A 6 -4.65 9.71 24.25
C PRO A 6 -4.38 8.22 24.21
N CYS A 7 -3.64 7.80 23.19
CA CYS A 7 -3.21 6.43 23.05
C CYS A 7 -2.37 6.04 24.28
N LEU A 8 -2.94 5.24 25.19
CA LEU A 8 -2.33 4.87 26.49
C LEU A 8 -1.11 3.93 26.36
N GLY A 9 -0.52 3.83 25.16
CA GLY A 9 0.58 2.92 24.87
C GLY A 9 0.18 1.44 24.90
N VAL A 10 -1.13 1.13 24.95
CA VAL A 10 -1.61 -0.25 24.89
C VAL A 10 -1.82 -0.64 23.43
N PRO A 11 -1.03 -1.61 22.90
CA PRO A 11 -0.94 -1.91 21.47
C PRO A 11 -2.29 -2.08 20.74
N ASN A 12 -3.29 -2.66 21.39
CA ASN A 12 -4.56 -3.04 20.75
C ASN A 12 -5.78 -2.22 21.18
N GLN A 13 -5.60 -1.18 22.00
CA GLN A 13 -6.71 -0.35 22.51
C GLN A 13 -6.73 1.05 21.88
N CYS A 14 -5.81 1.30 20.96
CA CYS A 14 -5.68 2.58 20.30
C CYS A 14 -6.45 2.55 18.98
N ASP A 15 -7.71 2.96 19.00
CA ASP A 15 -8.56 2.89 17.81
C ASP A 15 -8.02 3.77 16.66
N LEU A 16 -7.34 4.87 16.99
CA LEU A 16 -6.63 5.69 16.00
C LEU A 16 -5.52 4.90 15.30
N SER A 17 -4.69 4.14 16.03
CA SER A 17 -3.63 3.35 15.40
C SER A 17 -4.21 2.24 14.53
N ARG A 18 -5.26 1.56 14.99
CA ARG A 18 -5.96 0.53 14.23
C ARG A 18 -6.51 1.10 12.91
N GLN A 19 -7.11 2.27 12.95
CA GLN A 19 -7.65 2.93 11.76
C GLN A 19 -6.53 3.33 10.79
N LEU A 20 -5.47 3.97 11.27
CA LEU A 20 -4.35 4.40 10.44
C LEU A 20 -3.59 3.23 9.83
N ILE A 21 -3.37 2.15 10.60
CA ILE A 21 -2.76 0.91 10.11
C ILE A 21 -3.65 0.26 9.05
N ALA A 22 -4.96 0.15 9.29
CA ALA A 22 -5.89 -0.41 8.32
C ALA A 22 -5.93 0.40 7.02
N GLN A 23 -5.85 1.73 7.10
CA GLN A 23 -5.79 2.61 5.93
C GLN A 23 -4.46 2.49 5.17
N ALA A 24 -3.32 2.53 5.88
CA ALA A 24 -2.01 2.38 5.27
C ALA A 24 -1.80 1.00 4.65
N LEU A 25 -2.55 0.02 5.13
CA LEU A 25 -2.58 -1.34 4.64
C LEU A 25 -3.92 -1.63 3.94
N ASP A 26 -4.52 -0.67 3.26
CA ASP A 26 -5.54 -0.96 2.24
C ASP A 26 -4.83 -1.22 0.90
N GLY A 27 -5.15 -2.32 0.21
CA GLY A 27 -4.46 -2.68 -1.04
C GLY A 27 -2.98 -3.09 -0.88
N GLN A 28 -2.08 -2.67 -1.78
CA GLN A 28 -0.64 -2.92 -1.63
C GLN A 28 0.00 -1.79 -0.82
N PRO A 29 0.77 -2.08 0.26
CA PRO A 29 1.36 -1.02 1.09
C PRO A 29 2.22 -0.07 0.27
N SER A 30 1.84 1.20 0.22
CA SER A 30 2.63 2.25 -0.42
C SER A 30 3.62 2.86 0.58
N VAL A 31 4.79 3.29 0.11
CA VAL A 31 5.78 3.95 0.97
C VAL A 31 5.23 5.24 1.56
N GLU A 32 4.41 5.96 0.80
CA GLU A 32 3.80 7.22 1.22
C GLU A 32 2.81 7.03 2.36
N ASP A 33 1.90 6.05 2.24
CA ASP A 33 0.86 5.81 3.25
C ASP A 33 1.44 5.27 4.55
N VAL A 34 2.42 4.37 4.46
CA VAL A 34 3.14 3.87 5.64
C VAL A 34 3.92 4.99 6.32
N SER A 35 4.57 5.88 5.56
CA SER A 35 5.29 7.02 6.12
C SER A 35 4.35 8.00 6.81
N ARG A 36 3.18 8.27 6.21
CA ARG A 36 2.14 9.11 6.80
C ARG A 36 1.63 8.53 8.12
N ALA A 37 1.26 7.25 8.14
CA ALA A 37 0.82 6.58 9.37
C ALA A 37 1.90 6.60 10.45
N ARG A 38 3.18 6.43 10.09
CA ARG A 38 4.30 6.49 11.03
C ARG A 38 4.47 7.89 11.65
N ILE A 39 4.26 8.96 10.88
CA ILE A 39 4.31 10.35 11.39
C ILE A 39 3.15 10.59 12.36
N GLU A 40 1.93 10.20 12.00
CA GLU A 40 0.74 10.35 12.84
C GLU A 40 0.86 9.56 14.15
N LEU A 41 1.55 8.42 14.13
CA LEU A 41 1.79 7.57 15.29
C LEU A 41 3.08 7.89 16.05
N ALA A 42 3.85 8.91 15.65
CA ALA A 42 5.19 9.17 16.19
C ALA A 42 5.24 9.34 17.72
N ASN A 43 4.14 9.82 18.32
CA ASN A 43 4.01 10.00 19.77
C ASN A 43 3.59 8.73 20.53
N CYS A 44 3.34 7.61 19.84
CA CYS A 44 3.01 6.31 20.41
C CYS A 44 3.99 5.25 19.87
N LEU A 45 5.12 5.05 20.58
CA LEU A 45 6.11 4.03 20.21
C LEU A 45 5.50 2.62 20.05
N PRO A 46 4.61 2.13 20.94
CA PRO A 46 3.96 0.83 20.76
C PRO A 46 3.14 0.75 19.47
N CYS A 47 2.50 1.83 19.04
CA CYS A 47 1.69 1.88 17.82
C CYS A 47 2.56 1.81 16.57
N VAL A 48 3.69 2.53 16.57
CA VAL A 48 4.66 2.47 15.47
C VAL A 48 5.22 1.06 15.33
N GLN A 49 5.52 0.38 16.45
CA GLN A 49 5.98 -1.00 16.42
C GLN A 49 4.96 -1.97 15.80
N ILE A 50 3.68 -1.80 16.09
CA ILE A 50 2.63 -2.63 15.46
C ILE A 50 2.53 -2.34 13.97
N LEU A 51 2.52 -1.06 13.57
CA LEU A 51 2.52 -0.68 12.16
C LEU A 51 3.66 -1.37 11.42
N ASP A 52 4.87 -1.37 11.99
CA ASP A 52 6.05 -1.99 11.38
C ASP A 52 5.88 -3.51 11.21
N VAL A 53 5.37 -4.20 12.22
CA VAL A 53 5.10 -5.64 12.17
C VAL A 53 4.04 -5.97 11.11
N GLU A 54 2.96 -5.21 11.07
CA GLU A 54 1.84 -5.42 10.12
C GLU A 54 2.29 -5.16 8.67
N VAL A 55 3.09 -4.11 8.44
CA VAL A 55 3.68 -3.82 7.12
C VAL A 55 4.57 -4.99 6.67
N GLN A 56 5.47 -5.46 7.53
CA GLN A 56 6.35 -6.58 7.22
C GLN A 56 5.56 -7.86 6.93
N PHE A 57 4.55 -8.16 7.75
CA PHE A 57 3.69 -9.31 7.56
C PHE A 57 2.98 -9.26 6.20
N LYS A 58 2.39 -8.12 5.86
CA LYS A 58 1.68 -7.95 4.60
C LYS A 58 2.60 -8.02 3.38
N LEU A 59 3.80 -7.44 3.48
CA LEU A 59 4.81 -7.57 2.43
C LEU A 59 5.26 -9.02 2.24
N ALA A 60 5.45 -9.78 3.31
CA ALA A 60 5.78 -11.21 3.24
C ALA A 60 4.63 -12.03 2.61
N MET A 61 3.39 -11.74 3.00
CA MET A 61 2.20 -12.42 2.44
C MET A 61 2.01 -12.11 0.96
N SER A 62 2.18 -10.85 0.53
CA SER A 62 2.07 -10.48 -0.89
C SER A 62 3.08 -11.20 -1.78
N GLN A 63 4.27 -11.53 -1.24
CA GLN A 63 5.28 -12.31 -1.94
C GLN A 63 4.93 -13.80 -2.01
N ALA A 64 4.40 -14.36 -0.91
CA ALA A 64 4.02 -15.76 -0.84
C ALA A 64 2.79 -16.11 -1.70
N CYS A 65 1.81 -15.21 -1.75
CA CYS A 65 0.58 -15.39 -2.53
C CYS A 65 0.70 -14.95 -4.00
N ARG A 66 1.93 -14.73 -4.49
CA ARG A 66 2.15 -14.29 -5.87
C ARG A 66 1.88 -15.44 -6.85
N GLU A 67 0.62 -15.59 -7.26
CA GLU A 67 0.26 -16.43 -8.39
C GLU A 67 0.81 -15.82 -9.68
N SER A 68 1.52 -16.61 -10.48
CA SER A 68 1.99 -16.16 -11.78
C SER A 68 0.80 -16.04 -12.72
N ALA A 69 0.62 -14.86 -13.33
CA ALA A 69 -0.39 -14.68 -14.36
C ALA A 69 -0.19 -15.73 -15.49
N PRO A 70 -1.26 -16.33 -16.02
CA PRO A 70 -1.17 -17.28 -17.12
C PRO A 70 -0.42 -16.67 -18.32
N ALA A 71 0.41 -17.47 -18.99
CA ALA A 71 1.20 -17.00 -20.13
C ALA A 71 0.33 -16.40 -21.26
N SER A 72 -0.88 -16.92 -21.45
CA SER A 72 -1.86 -16.39 -22.42
C SER A 72 -2.28 -14.94 -22.11
N LEU A 73 -2.36 -14.58 -20.83
CA LEU A 73 -2.68 -13.23 -20.38
C LEU A 73 -1.52 -12.27 -20.64
N GLN A 74 -0.28 -12.73 -20.41
CA GLN A 74 0.93 -11.94 -20.71
C GLN A 74 1.02 -11.63 -22.21
N ILE A 75 0.83 -12.64 -23.07
CA ILE A 75 0.83 -12.48 -24.54
C ILE A 75 -0.18 -11.43 -24.98
N ARG A 76 -1.44 -11.54 -24.51
CA ARG A 76 -2.50 -10.59 -24.85
C ARG A 76 -2.19 -9.16 -24.42
N ILE A 77 -1.59 -8.98 -23.24
CA ILE A 77 -1.17 -7.66 -22.75
C ILE A 77 -0.10 -7.08 -23.67
N THR A 78 0.93 -7.86 -24.00
CA THR A 78 2.01 -7.43 -24.90
C THR A 78 1.48 -7.06 -26.29
N GLU A 79 0.63 -7.89 -26.88
CA GLU A 79 -0.01 -7.60 -28.17
C GLU A 79 -0.86 -6.33 -28.14
N THR A 80 -1.60 -6.11 -27.05
CA THR A 80 -2.45 -4.92 -26.89
C THR A 80 -1.60 -3.66 -26.78
N LEU A 81 -0.53 -3.68 -25.96
CA LEU A 81 0.39 -2.55 -25.82
C LEU A 81 1.09 -2.20 -27.14
N GLN A 82 1.48 -3.20 -27.94
CA GLN A 82 2.07 -2.98 -29.26
C GLN A 82 1.13 -2.26 -30.24
N ARG A 83 -0.18 -2.47 -30.13
CA ARG A 83 -1.17 -1.77 -30.97
C ARG A 83 -1.37 -0.32 -30.57
N VAL A 84 -1.35 -0.02 -29.27
CA VAL A 84 -1.58 1.34 -28.75
C VAL A 84 -0.41 2.29 -29.05
N VAL A 85 0.82 1.78 -29.18
CA VAL A 85 2.03 2.62 -29.36
C VAL A 85 2.22 3.11 -30.80
N LEU A 86 1.52 2.57 -31.79
CA LEU A 86 1.76 2.91 -33.20
C LEU A 86 0.75 3.90 -33.80
N ASP A 87 -0.49 3.95 -33.29
CA ASP A 87 -1.54 4.77 -33.89
C ASP A 87 -1.63 6.19 -33.28
N ASP A 88 -1.06 6.43 -32.09
CA ASP A 88 -1.12 7.72 -31.38
C ASP A 88 0.16 8.58 -31.49
N LEU A 89 1.17 8.13 -32.24
CA LEU A 89 2.37 8.93 -32.55
C LEU A 89 2.18 9.64 -33.89
N ASP A 90 1.28 10.62 -33.95
CA ASP A 90 1.26 11.61 -35.04
C ASP A 90 2.47 12.55 -34.84
N ILE A 91 3.65 12.08 -35.29
CA ILE A 91 4.83 12.93 -35.42
C ILE A 91 4.54 13.87 -36.59
N GLN A 92 3.89 14.99 -36.30
CA GLN A 92 3.82 16.11 -37.24
C GLN A 92 5.19 16.77 -37.27
N ASP A 93 6.02 16.32 -38.22
CA ASP A 93 7.22 17.03 -38.64
C ASP A 93 6.78 18.39 -39.24
N PHE A 94 6.93 19.46 -38.45
CA PHE A 94 6.91 20.85 -38.93
C PHE A 94 8.33 21.41 -38.95
#